data_AF-A0A292Z756-F1
#
_entry.id   AF-A0A292Z756-F1
#
_cell.length_a   1.000
_cell.length_b   1.000
_cell.length_c   1.000
_cell.angle_alpha   90.00
_cell.angle_beta   90.00
_cell.angle_gamma   90.00
#
_symmetry.space_group_name_H-M   'P 1'
#
loop_
_entity.id
_entity.type
_entity.pdbx_description
1 polymer ?
#
loop_
_entity_poly.entity_id
_entity_poly.type
_entity_poly.pdbx_seq_one_letter_code
_entity_poly.pdbx_strand_id
1 'polypeptide(L)'
;MTAETTAELALCCMSHAPLLWTADPGESVRRRVDDALREAREFVTTFDPDLVVVFGPDHYQGFRYELMPPFCVGTAARAIGDYGTSAGDLDVPQALADDLIARLLEADLDVAMSEKMVVDHGISQPLDILFGGCSAKPVIPVFINSVAEPLGPLRRVRRLGEAVGEWVGGLGRRVLLVGSGGLSHDVPVPRLREASPEAAAHLVDRRRTPAEQTAREEAVRQAGQAFARGESPLMPLNPDLDHEFLRLFTEGDLTRFDDYDVGWLGEQGGSSVHEVRSWIAAHAALATAGPYRTLSSFHQPVPEWIIGFGITTALPSERGTT
;
A
#
# COMPACT_ATOMS: atom_id res chain seq x y z
N MET A 1 -12.39 16.14 -34.56
CA MET A 1 -12.08 16.32 -33.14
C MET A 1 -13.02 15.44 -32.34
N THR A 2 -12.62 14.20 -32.10
CA THR A 2 -13.23 13.38 -31.05
C THR A 2 -12.91 14.06 -29.73
N ALA A 3 -13.91 14.31 -28.89
CA ALA A 3 -13.64 14.76 -27.52
C ALA A 3 -12.70 13.73 -26.88
N GLU A 4 -11.50 14.16 -26.47
CA GLU A 4 -10.64 13.31 -25.64
C GLU A 4 -11.39 13.08 -24.33
N THR A 5 -11.87 11.85 -24.14
CA THR A 5 -12.49 11.46 -22.89
C THR A 5 -11.39 11.40 -21.83
N THR A 6 -11.36 12.38 -20.93
CA THR A 6 -10.45 12.38 -19.78
C THR A 6 -10.83 11.28 -18.81
N ALA A 7 -9.86 10.64 -18.16
CA ALA A 7 -10.15 9.65 -17.13
C ALA A 7 -10.87 10.27 -15.92
N GLU A 8 -11.75 9.48 -15.30
CA GLU A 8 -12.33 9.79 -14.00
C GLU A 8 -11.49 9.09 -12.94
N LEU A 9 -10.98 9.83 -11.96
CA LEU A 9 -10.11 9.28 -10.92
C LEU A 9 -10.81 9.27 -9.57
N ALA A 10 -10.53 8.24 -8.79
CA ALA A 10 -10.84 8.16 -7.37
C ALA A 10 -9.66 7.58 -6.61
N LEU A 11 -9.60 7.83 -5.32
CA LEU A 11 -8.56 7.30 -4.44
C LEU A 11 -9.16 6.63 -3.22
N CYS A 12 -8.58 5.49 -2.85
CA CYS A 12 -8.79 4.83 -1.57
C CYS A 12 -7.44 4.34 -1.03
N CYS A 13 -6.87 5.03 -0.04
CA CYS A 13 -5.71 4.53 0.68
C CYS A 13 -6.19 3.84 1.98
N MET A 14 -5.58 2.72 2.33
CA MET A 14 -5.91 2.02 3.56
C MET A 14 -4.77 1.16 4.08
N SER A 15 -4.74 1.00 5.41
CA SER A 15 -3.85 0.04 6.07
C SER A 15 -4.13 -1.40 5.61
N HIS A 16 -3.07 -2.19 5.44
CA HIS A 16 -3.16 -3.64 5.42
C HIS A 16 -2.58 -4.19 6.72
N ALA A 17 -3.42 -4.76 7.57
CA ALA A 17 -2.97 -5.33 8.83
C ALA A 17 -3.10 -6.86 8.78
N PRO A 18 -2.00 -7.63 8.90
CA PRO A 18 -2.05 -9.09 8.93
C PRO A 18 -2.99 -9.66 10.00
N LEU A 19 -3.19 -8.89 11.08
CA LEU A 19 -3.98 -9.29 12.25
C LEU A 19 -5.43 -8.77 12.22
N LEU A 20 -5.82 -8.04 11.17
CA LEU A 20 -7.13 -7.40 11.03
C LEU A 20 -8.29 -8.34 11.38
N TRP A 21 -8.26 -9.58 10.87
CA TRP A 21 -9.35 -10.55 11.03
C TRP A 21 -9.15 -11.51 12.19
N THR A 22 -7.93 -11.64 12.72
CA THR A 22 -7.56 -12.72 13.65
C THR A 22 -7.31 -12.24 15.08
N ALA A 23 -6.97 -10.98 15.27
CA ALA A 23 -6.82 -10.37 16.59
C ALA A 23 -8.03 -9.49 16.93
N ASP A 24 -8.52 -9.60 18.16
CA ASP A 24 -9.65 -8.83 18.67
C ASP A 24 -9.16 -7.53 19.31
N PRO A 25 -9.43 -6.35 18.73
CA PRO A 25 -9.07 -5.06 19.31
C PRO A 25 -10.10 -4.55 20.36
N GLY A 26 -11.07 -5.39 20.70
CA GLY A 26 -12.21 -5.03 21.53
C GLY A 26 -13.37 -4.44 20.71
N GLU A 27 -14.60 -4.67 21.21
CA GLU A 27 -15.85 -4.38 20.50
C GLU A 27 -15.94 -2.93 19.97
N SER A 28 -15.54 -1.96 20.80
CA SER A 28 -15.63 -0.55 20.42
C SER A 28 -14.67 -0.16 19.30
N VAL A 29 -13.46 -0.73 19.27
CA VAL A 29 -12.46 -0.44 18.23
C VAL A 29 -12.86 -1.18 16.96
N ARG A 30 -13.22 -2.47 17.08
CA ARG A 30 -13.72 -3.30 15.99
C ARG A 30 -14.85 -2.60 15.24
N ARG A 31 -15.88 -2.14 15.94
CA ARG A 31 -17.02 -1.44 15.31
C ARG A 31 -16.59 -0.21 14.52
N ARG A 32 -15.70 0.63 15.07
CA ARG A 32 -15.22 1.84 14.37
C ARG A 32 -14.46 1.51 13.09
N VAL A 33 -13.58 0.50 13.15
CA VAL A 33 -12.83 0.04 11.98
C VAL A 33 -13.78 -0.56 10.94
N ASP A 34 -14.69 -1.44 11.35
CA ASP A 34 -15.64 -2.09 10.44
C ASP A 34 -16.56 -1.06 9.75
N ASP A 35 -16.99 -0.02 10.47
CA ASP A 35 -17.75 1.10 9.89
C ASP A 35 -16.94 1.86 8.83
N ALA A 36 -15.66 2.16 9.11
CA ALA A 36 -14.78 2.85 8.16
C ALA A 36 -14.48 1.99 6.92
N LEU A 37 -14.27 0.67 7.10
CA LEU A 37 -14.10 -0.28 6.00
C LEU A 37 -15.36 -0.39 5.14
N ARG A 38 -16.55 -0.40 5.77
CA ARG A 38 -17.83 -0.39 5.06
C ARG A 38 -18.01 0.88 4.25
N GLU A 39 -17.70 2.06 4.81
CA GLU A 39 -17.76 3.33 4.09
C GLU A 39 -16.83 3.35 2.88
N ALA A 40 -15.58 2.87 3.03
CA ALA A 40 -14.64 2.76 1.92
C ALA A 40 -15.16 1.81 0.81
N ARG A 41 -15.75 0.67 1.19
CA ARG A 41 -16.36 -0.28 0.25
C ARG A 41 -17.55 0.35 -0.48
N GLU A 42 -18.42 1.06 0.23
CA GLU A 42 -19.57 1.78 -0.35
C GLU A 42 -19.12 2.85 -1.34
N PHE A 43 -18.08 3.63 -1.00
CA PHE A 43 -17.46 4.61 -1.89
C PHE A 43 -16.94 3.96 -3.18
N VAL A 44 -16.11 2.92 -3.05
CA VAL A 44 -15.51 2.24 -4.20
C VAL A 44 -16.55 1.53 -5.06
N THR A 45 -17.57 0.92 -4.45
CA THR A 45 -18.68 0.29 -5.17
C THR A 45 -19.49 1.33 -5.94
N THR A 46 -19.69 2.52 -5.36
CA THR A 46 -20.41 3.62 -6.03
C THR A 46 -19.61 4.19 -7.20
N PHE A 47 -18.28 4.31 -7.05
CA PHE A 47 -17.40 4.77 -8.13
C PHE A 47 -17.30 3.76 -9.29
N ASP A 48 -17.41 2.46 -8.98
CA ASP A 48 -17.40 1.34 -9.93
C ASP A 48 -16.23 1.42 -10.94
N PRO A 49 -14.96 1.25 -10.49
CA PRO A 49 -13.81 1.42 -11.35
C PRO A 49 -13.75 0.37 -12.48
N ASP A 50 -13.28 0.80 -13.65
CA ASP A 50 -12.93 -0.05 -14.79
C ASP A 50 -11.51 -0.63 -14.65
N LEU A 51 -10.66 0.06 -13.89
CA LEU A 51 -9.27 -0.29 -13.63
C LEU A 51 -8.89 0.12 -12.21
N VAL A 52 -8.12 -0.73 -11.53
CA VAL A 52 -7.49 -0.42 -10.25
C VAL A 52 -5.97 -0.37 -10.46
N VAL A 53 -5.34 0.72 -10.03
CA VAL A 53 -3.88 0.76 -9.88
C VAL A 53 -3.58 0.71 -8.39
N VAL A 54 -2.96 -0.38 -7.93
CA VAL A 54 -2.68 -0.61 -6.52
C VAL A 54 -1.19 -0.49 -6.24
N PHE A 55 -0.83 0.52 -5.46
CA PHE A 55 0.49 0.70 -4.90
C PHE A 55 0.57 -0.05 -3.57
N GLY A 56 1.56 -0.93 -3.42
CA GLY A 56 1.73 -1.69 -2.20
C GLY A 56 3.15 -2.21 -2.00
N PRO A 57 3.50 -2.58 -0.77
CA PRO A 57 4.76 -3.25 -0.47
C PRO A 57 4.67 -4.77 -0.73
N ASP A 58 5.73 -5.47 -0.37
CA ASP A 58 5.80 -6.94 -0.22
C ASP A 58 6.64 -7.24 1.03
N HIS A 59 6.28 -8.30 1.75
CA HIS A 59 6.86 -8.67 3.04
C HIS A 59 7.80 -9.87 2.93
N TYR A 60 8.65 -9.87 1.90
CA TYR A 60 9.60 -10.93 1.56
C TYR A 60 8.94 -12.22 1.06
N GLN A 61 7.81 -12.09 0.36
CA GLN A 61 7.08 -13.20 -0.25
C GLN A 61 7.30 -13.26 -1.75
N GLY A 62 7.08 -12.14 -2.44
CA GLY A 62 7.38 -11.97 -3.86
C GLY A 62 8.74 -11.35 -4.13
N PHE A 63 9.12 -10.32 -3.36
CA PHE A 63 10.35 -9.57 -3.56
C PHE A 63 11.33 -9.82 -2.41
N ARG A 64 12.58 -10.14 -2.74
CA ARG A 64 13.63 -10.47 -1.75
C ARG A 64 14.95 -9.81 -2.13
N TYR A 65 15.94 -9.88 -1.26
CA TYR A 65 17.26 -9.32 -1.54
C TYR A 65 18.03 -10.03 -2.67
N GLU A 66 17.59 -11.19 -3.17
CA GLU A 66 18.09 -11.79 -4.42
C GLU A 66 17.97 -10.79 -5.58
N LEU A 67 16.84 -10.09 -5.67
CA LEU A 67 16.65 -8.96 -6.56
C LEU A 67 15.56 -8.05 -5.99
N MET A 68 15.98 -6.93 -5.40
CA MET A 68 15.10 -5.96 -4.75
C MET A 68 15.12 -4.64 -5.54
N PRO A 69 14.14 -4.40 -6.43
CA PRO A 69 14.03 -3.12 -7.11
C PRO A 69 13.40 -2.07 -6.17
N PRO A 70 13.63 -0.76 -6.37
CA PRO A 70 12.85 0.25 -5.65
C PRO A 70 11.37 0.22 -6.04
N PHE A 71 11.08 -0.02 -7.33
CA PHE A 71 9.74 -0.05 -7.91
C PHE A 71 9.62 -1.21 -8.90
N CYS A 72 8.47 -1.89 -8.94
CA CYS A 72 8.18 -2.90 -9.96
C CYS A 72 6.71 -2.87 -10.37
N VAL A 73 6.45 -2.93 -11.68
CA VAL A 73 5.10 -3.10 -12.23
C VAL A 73 4.91 -4.55 -12.66
N GLY A 74 3.80 -5.15 -12.24
CA GLY A 74 3.43 -6.51 -12.63
C GLY A 74 2.64 -6.50 -13.93
N THR A 75 3.12 -7.22 -14.94
CA THR A 75 2.39 -7.49 -16.20
C THR A 75 1.57 -8.77 -16.10
N ALA A 76 1.92 -9.64 -15.15
CA ALA A 76 1.08 -10.71 -14.60
C ALA A 76 1.42 -10.90 -13.12
N ALA A 77 0.41 -11.20 -12.30
CA ALA A 77 0.59 -11.31 -10.85
C ALA A 77 -0.27 -12.40 -10.20
N ARG A 78 0.21 -12.97 -9.10
CA ARG A 78 -0.47 -14.00 -8.32
C ARG A 78 -0.38 -13.74 -6.82
N ALA A 79 -1.53 -13.69 -6.16
CA ALA A 79 -1.65 -13.60 -4.70
C ALA A 79 -1.42 -14.96 -4.03
N ILE A 80 -0.70 -14.95 -2.90
CA ILE A 80 -0.37 -16.17 -2.14
C ILE A 80 -1.46 -16.62 -1.16
N GLY A 81 -2.36 -15.73 -0.76
CA GLY A 81 -3.40 -15.99 0.23
C GLY A 81 -2.90 -16.14 1.67
N ASP A 82 -1.88 -15.36 2.06
CA ASP A 82 -1.44 -15.30 3.45
C ASP A 82 -2.44 -14.51 4.31
N TYR A 83 -2.44 -14.79 5.61
CA TYR A 83 -3.34 -14.14 6.59
C TYR A 83 -4.83 -14.22 6.25
N GLY A 84 -5.26 -15.23 5.49
CA GLY A 84 -6.66 -15.43 5.11
C GLY A 84 -7.13 -14.56 3.93
N THR A 85 -6.21 -13.91 3.22
CA THR A 85 -6.51 -13.21 1.96
C THR A 85 -6.78 -14.18 0.81
N SER A 86 -7.35 -13.68 -0.29
CA SER A 86 -7.53 -14.44 -1.52
C SER A 86 -6.18 -14.91 -2.09
N ALA A 87 -6.16 -16.16 -2.57
CA ALA A 87 -5.07 -16.71 -3.35
C ALA A 87 -5.49 -16.89 -4.80
N GLY A 88 -4.58 -16.70 -5.75
CA GLY A 88 -4.86 -16.87 -7.17
C GLY A 88 -4.30 -15.76 -8.03
N ASP A 89 -4.56 -15.86 -9.33
CA ASP A 89 -4.07 -14.88 -10.29
C ASP A 89 -4.90 -13.60 -10.20
N LEU A 90 -4.23 -12.45 -10.28
CA LEU A 90 -4.90 -11.16 -10.44
C LEU A 90 -5.31 -11.00 -11.91
N ASP A 91 -6.39 -10.27 -12.17
CA ASP A 91 -6.79 -9.88 -13.53
C ASP A 91 -5.94 -8.69 -13.99
N VAL A 92 -4.70 -8.94 -14.42
CA VAL A 92 -3.79 -7.89 -14.89
C VAL A 92 -4.01 -7.61 -16.38
N PRO A 93 -4.46 -6.41 -16.78
CA PRO A 93 -4.57 -6.06 -18.19
C PRO A 93 -3.18 -5.79 -18.78
N GLN A 94 -2.50 -6.87 -19.21
CA GLN A 94 -1.09 -6.86 -19.60
C GLN A 94 -0.71 -5.71 -20.56
N ALA A 95 -1.50 -5.45 -21.61
CA ALA A 95 -1.19 -4.39 -22.57
C ALA A 95 -1.19 -2.97 -21.93
N LEU A 96 -2.01 -2.73 -20.91
CA LEU A 96 -1.99 -1.47 -20.16
C LEU A 96 -0.80 -1.42 -19.21
N ALA A 97 -0.43 -2.54 -18.58
CA ALA A 97 0.76 -2.61 -17.74
C ALA A 97 2.05 -2.37 -18.55
N ASP A 98 2.14 -2.94 -19.76
CA ASP A 98 3.25 -2.73 -20.69
C ASP A 98 3.37 -1.25 -21.11
N ASP A 99 2.24 -0.62 -21.46
CA ASP A 99 2.23 0.81 -21.81
C ASP A 99 2.60 1.70 -20.62
N LEU A 100 2.10 1.39 -19.41
CA LEU A 100 2.51 2.08 -18.19
C LEU A 100 4.03 1.99 -17.98
N ILE A 101 4.62 0.80 -18.09
CA ILE A 101 6.07 0.62 -17.93
C ILE A 101 6.84 1.47 -18.95
N ALA A 102 6.43 1.47 -20.21
CA ALA A 102 7.04 2.29 -21.25
C ALA A 102 6.99 3.78 -20.91
N ARG A 103 5.83 4.28 -20.43
CA ARG A 103 5.66 5.68 -20.00
C ARG A 103 6.51 6.04 -18.78
N LEU A 104 6.65 5.13 -17.81
CA LEU A 104 7.50 5.34 -16.64
C LEU A 104 8.97 5.44 -17.03
N LEU A 105 9.43 4.57 -17.94
CA LEU A 105 10.80 4.63 -18.46
C LEU A 105 11.06 5.93 -19.26
N GLU A 106 10.10 6.37 -20.08
CA GLU A 106 10.16 7.66 -20.78
C GLU A 106 10.19 8.86 -19.83
N ALA A 107 9.63 8.73 -18.63
CA ALA A 107 9.64 9.74 -17.58
C ALA A 107 10.89 9.69 -16.67
N ASP A 108 11.97 9.02 -17.11
CA ASP A 108 13.23 8.83 -16.40
C ASP A 108 13.08 8.10 -15.05
N LEU A 109 12.10 7.19 -14.94
CA LEU A 109 11.92 6.31 -13.77
C LEU A 109 12.34 4.88 -14.11
N ASP A 110 13.47 4.46 -13.55
CA ASP A 110 13.92 3.06 -13.63
C ASP A 110 12.97 2.15 -12.82
N VAL A 111 12.03 1.51 -13.52
CA VAL A 111 11.09 0.54 -12.94
C VAL A 111 11.40 -0.87 -13.44
N ALA A 112 11.30 -1.85 -12.54
CA ALA A 112 11.38 -3.25 -12.93
C ALA A 112 10.03 -3.73 -13.49
N MET A 113 10.08 -4.70 -14.40
CA MET A 113 8.89 -5.42 -14.90
C MET A 113 8.89 -6.85 -14.37
N SER A 114 7.72 -7.36 -13.97
CA SER A 114 7.57 -8.75 -13.58
C SER A 114 6.38 -9.43 -14.25
N GLU A 115 6.69 -10.43 -15.08
CA GLU A 115 5.72 -11.33 -15.74
C GLU A 115 5.24 -12.47 -14.81
N LYS A 116 5.76 -12.52 -13.58
CA LYS A 116 5.42 -13.53 -12.58
C LYS A 116 5.46 -12.89 -11.19
N MET A 117 4.87 -11.71 -11.06
CA MET A 117 4.83 -11.01 -9.78
C MET A 117 4.08 -11.88 -8.77
N VAL A 118 4.70 -12.14 -7.62
CA VAL A 118 4.01 -12.76 -6.50
C VAL A 118 3.66 -11.63 -5.55
N VAL A 119 2.41 -11.57 -5.11
CA VAL A 119 1.94 -10.54 -4.18
C VAL A 119 1.41 -11.20 -2.91
N ASP A 120 1.60 -10.53 -1.78
CA ASP A 120 1.07 -10.95 -0.49
C ASP A 120 -0.09 -10.05 -0.05
N HIS A 121 -0.51 -10.21 1.21
CA HIS A 121 -1.55 -9.39 1.85
C HIS A 121 -1.34 -7.87 1.69
N GLY A 122 -0.11 -7.39 1.47
CA GLY A 122 0.19 -6.00 1.18
C GLY A 122 -0.51 -5.46 -0.07
N ILE A 123 -0.87 -6.33 -1.02
CA ILE A 123 -1.71 -5.98 -2.17
C ILE A 123 -3.06 -6.69 -2.14
N SER A 124 -3.13 -7.97 -1.75
CA SER A 124 -4.39 -8.72 -1.82
C SER A 124 -5.42 -8.28 -0.79
N GLN A 125 -5.02 -7.86 0.42
CA GLN A 125 -5.97 -7.51 1.49
C GLN A 125 -6.85 -6.30 1.14
N PRO A 126 -6.33 -5.16 0.64
CA PRO A 126 -7.18 -4.08 0.15
C PRO A 126 -8.15 -4.52 -0.95
N LEU A 127 -7.72 -5.39 -1.88
CA LEU A 127 -8.60 -5.88 -2.94
C LEU A 127 -9.75 -6.74 -2.40
N ASP A 128 -9.47 -7.59 -1.41
CA ASP A 128 -10.50 -8.38 -0.73
C ASP A 128 -11.48 -7.48 0.04
N ILE A 129 -10.94 -6.48 0.74
CA ILE A 129 -11.73 -5.52 1.51
C ILE A 129 -12.57 -4.62 0.60
N LEU A 130 -12.11 -4.22 -0.58
CA LEU A 130 -12.85 -3.31 -1.44
C LEU A 130 -13.80 -4.05 -2.40
N PHE A 131 -13.38 -5.21 -2.91
CA PHE A 131 -14.07 -5.91 -4.00
C PHE A 131 -14.50 -7.35 -3.68
N GLY A 132 -14.05 -7.90 -2.55
CA GLY A 132 -14.36 -9.28 -2.16
C GLY A 132 -13.47 -10.34 -2.81
N GLY A 133 -12.39 -9.93 -3.49
CA GLY A 133 -11.41 -10.85 -4.05
C GLY A 133 -10.32 -10.15 -4.87
N CYS A 134 -9.13 -10.73 -4.94
CA CYS A 134 -7.99 -10.18 -5.68
C CYS A 134 -8.16 -10.15 -7.22
N SER A 135 -9.13 -10.89 -7.77
CA SER A 135 -9.42 -10.96 -9.21
C SER A 135 -10.77 -10.34 -9.59
N ALA A 136 -11.39 -9.57 -8.69
CA ALA A 136 -12.75 -9.05 -8.89
C ALA A 136 -12.83 -7.84 -9.85
N LYS A 137 -11.70 -7.18 -10.10
CA LYS A 137 -11.55 -6.04 -11.03
C LYS A 137 -10.25 -6.19 -11.81
N PRO A 138 -10.11 -5.55 -12.99
CA PRO A 138 -8.81 -5.38 -13.62
C PRO A 138 -7.87 -4.60 -12.71
N VAL A 139 -6.68 -5.15 -12.41
CA VAL A 139 -5.71 -4.57 -11.46
C VAL A 139 -4.32 -4.49 -12.08
N ILE A 140 -3.67 -3.33 -12.00
CA ILE A 140 -2.23 -3.19 -12.23
C ILE A 140 -1.54 -3.04 -10.87
N PRO A 141 -0.81 -4.07 -10.39
CA PRO A 141 -0.04 -3.98 -9.15
C PRO A 141 1.28 -3.25 -9.38
N VAL A 142 1.54 -2.24 -8.55
CA VAL A 142 2.77 -1.46 -8.52
C VAL A 142 3.44 -1.67 -7.17
N PHE A 143 4.46 -2.50 -7.13
CA PHE A 143 5.28 -2.71 -5.96
C PHE A 143 6.14 -1.48 -5.67
N ILE A 144 6.14 -1.03 -4.42
CA ILE A 144 7.04 -0.01 -3.90
C ILE A 144 7.82 -0.60 -2.73
N ASN A 145 9.14 -0.66 -2.85
CA ASN A 145 9.99 -1.11 -1.75
C ASN A 145 9.84 -0.17 -0.54
N SER A 146 9.28 -0.74 0.53
CA SER A 146 8.98 -0.06 1.78
C SER A 146 9.59 -0.77 2.99
N VAL A 147 10.27 -1.89 2.78
CA VAL A 147 10.74 -2.77 3.87
C VAL A 147 12.23 -3.11 3.74
N ALA A 148 12.75 -3.21 2.52
CA ALA A 148 14.10 -3.69 2.27
C ALA A 148 15.12 -2.54 2.17
N GLU A 149 15.98 -2.40 3.17
CA GLU A 149 17.02 -1.38 3.22
C GLU A 149 18.17 -1.65 2.22
N PRO A 150 18.74 -0.61 1.59
CA PRO A 150 18.41 0.81 1.75
C PRO A 150 17.16 1.23 0.96
N LEU A 151 16.36 2.13 1.53
CA LEU A 151 15.18 2.68 0.88
C LEU A 151 15.49 3.98 0.13
N GLY A 152 14.81 4.21 -0.99
CA GLY A 152 14.93 5.45 -1.75
C GLY A 152 14.29 6.65 -1.05
N PRO A 153 14.61 7.89 -1.45
CA PRO A 153 13.98 9.09 -0.89
C PRO A 153 12.50 9.21 -1.31
N LEU A 154 11.67 9.82 -0.46
CA LEU A 154 10.21 9.94 -0.69
C LEU A 154 9.86 10.79 -1.93
N ARG A 155 10.69 11.77 -2.30
CA ARG A 155 10.51 12.53 -3.56
C ARG A 155 10.45 11.66 -4.82
N ARG A 156 11.16 10.52 -4.84
CA ARG A 156 11.08 9.57 -5.98
C ARG A 156 9.76 8.82 -5.99
N VAL A 157 9.19 8.56 -4.82
CA VAL A 157 7.87 7.93 -4.68
C VAL A 157 6.76 8.87 -5.13
N ARG A 158 6.85 10.15 -4.75
CA ARG A 158 5.94 11.19 -5.27
C ARG A 158 6.04 11.30 -6.80
N ARG A 159 7.26 11.34 -7.36
CA ARG A 159 7.45 11.38 -8.82
C ARG A 159 6.91 10.14 -9.53
N LEU A 160 7.06 8.94 -8.95
CA LEU A 160 6.42 7.72 -9.47
C LEU A 160 4.91 7.88 -9.54
N GLY A 161 4.29 8.34 -8.45
CA GLY A 161 2.85 8.60 -8.40
C GLY A 161 2.40 9.59 -9.48
N GLU A 162 3.10 10.73 -9.63
CA GLU A 162 2.81 11.70 -10.68
C GLU A 162 2.88 11.10 -12.09
N ALA A 163 3.93 10.33 -12.40
CA ALA A 163 4.05 9.72 -13.72
C ALA A 163 2.94 8.68 -14.00
N VAL A 164 2.52 7.91 -12.98
CA VAL A 164 1.34 7.04 -13.09
C VAL A 164 0.08 7.88 -13.28
N GLY A 165 -0.09 8.97 -12.53
CA GLY A 165 -1.19 9.92 -12.61
C GLY A 165 -1.35 10.54 -14.01
N GLU A 166 -0.23 10.98 -14.59
CA GLU A 166 -0.14 11.53 -15.95
C GLU A 166 -0.60 10.48 -16.98
N TRP A 167 -0.16 9.23 -16.82
CA TRP A 167 -0.59 8.13 -17.69
C TRP A 167 -2.08 7.79 -17.55
N VAL A 168 -2.58 7.59 -16.33
CA VAL A 168 -4.00 7.23 -16.11
C VAL A 168 -4.94 8.31 -16.63
N GLY A 169 -4.55 9.59 -16.54
CA GLY A 169 -5.33 10.73 -17.04
C GLY A 169 -5.70 10.64 -18.52
N GLY A 170 -4.87 9.97 -19.33
CA GLY A 170 -5.07 9.76 -20.77
C GLY A 170 -5.90 8.55 -21.17
N LEU A 171 -6.32 7.69 -20.22
CA LEU A 171 -6.96 6.41 -20.55
C LEU A 171 -8.46 6.49 -20.88
N GLY A 172 -9.14 7.57 -20.51
CA GLY A 172 -10.59 7.69 -20.67
C GLY A 172 -11.40 6.61 -19.95
N ARG A 173 -10.94 6.19 -18.76
CA ARG A 173 -11.55 5.14 -17.91
C ARG A 173 -11.84 5.67 -16.51
N ARG A 174 -12.71 4.99 -15.76
CA ARG A 174 -12.81 5.16 -14.29
C ARG A 174 -11.68 4.40 -13.63
N VAL A 175 -10.69 5.09 -13.07
CA VAL A 175 -9.51 4.49 -12.45
C VAL A 175 -9.52 4.74 -10.94
N LEU A 176 -9.47 3.66 -10.16
CA LEU A 176 -9.25 3.73 -8.71
C LEU A 176 -7.76 3.60 -8.41
N LEU A 177 -7.21 4.60 -7.73
CA LEU A 177 -5.87 4.61 -7.18
C LEU A 177 -5.93 4.06 -5.74
N VAL A 178 -5.23 2.97 -5.46
CA VAL A 178 -5.18 2.36 -4.14
C VAL A 178 -3.78 2.47 -3.55
N GLY A 179 -3.66 3.12 -2.39
CA GLY A 179 -2.43 3.13 -1.60
C GLY A 179 -2.54 2.17 -0.43
N SER A 180 -1.75 1.11 -0.41
CA SER A 180 -1.83 0.06 0.61
C SER A 180 -0.71 0.17 1.64
N GLY A 181 -1.07 0.15 2.93
CA GLY A 181 -0.15 0.03 4.08
C GLY A 181 -0.26 1.15 5.09
N GLY A 182 0.74 1.27 5.96
CA GLY A 182 0.84 2.33 6.96
C GLY A 182 -0.19 2.20 8.11
N LEU A 183 -0.25 3.16 9.04
CA LEU A 183 0.64 4.32 9.18
C LEU A 183 1.83 3.95 10.08
N SER A 184 2.03 4.60 11.22
CA SER A 184 3.10 4.26 12.16
C SER A 184 2.93 2.83 12.67
N HIS A 185 3.99 2.04 12.49
CA HIS A 185 4.16 0.74 13.10
C HIS A 185 5.57 0.19 12.93
N ASP A 186 5.91 -0.66 13.88
CA ASP A 186 7.15 -1.43 13.88
C ASP A 186 6.80 -2.92 13.88
N VAL A 187 7.51 -3.71 13.08
CA VAL A 187 7.23 -5.13 12.91
C VAL A 187 8.43 -5.98 13.31
N PRO A 188 8.23 -7.23 13.77
CA PRO A 188 9.32 -8.12 14.17
C PRO A 188 10.04 -8.73 12.94
N VAL A 189 10.35 -7.93 11.93
CA VAL A 189 11.06 -8.36 10.72
C VAL A 189 12.56 -8.07 10.90
N PRO A 190 13.43 -9.09 10.83
CA PRO A 190 14.86 -8.87 11.00
C PRO A 190 15.45 -7.98 9.90
N ARG A 191 16.37 -7.08 10.29
CA ARG A 191 17.21 -6.37 9.32
C ARG A 191 18.27 -7.32 8.75
N LEU A 192 18.45 -7.33 7.43
CA LEU A 192 19.30 -8.31 6.74
C LEU A 192 20.71 -8.42 7.34
N ARG A 193 21.34 -7.28 7.66
CA ARG A 193 22.72 -7.23 8.16
C ARG A 193 22.87 -7.68 9.61
N GLU A 194 21.77 -7.77 10.34
CA GLU A 194 21.70 -8.17 11.75
C GLU A 194 21.04 -9.54 11.93
N ALA A 195 20.46 -10.08 10.86
CA ALA A 195 19.72 -11.33 10.88
C ALA A 195 20.63 -12.55 11.10
N SER A 196 20.09 -13.57 11.78
CA SER A 196 20.72 -14.89 11.81
C SER A 196 20.86 -15.47 10.39
N PRO A 197 21.78 -16.42 10.13
CA PRO A 197 21.90 -17.02 8.79
C PRO A 197 20.59 -17.60 8.25
N GLU A 198 19.76 -18.19 9.12
CA GLU A 198 18.47 -18.75 8.75
C GLU A 198 17.45 -17.66 8.38
N ALA A 199 17.36 -16.59 9.17
CA ALA A 199 16.50 -15.46 8.86
C ALA A 199 16.96 -14.74 7.59
N ALA A 200 18.27 -14.52 7.42
CA ALA A 200 18.86 -13.93 6.24
C ALA A 200 18.53 -14.73 4.97
N ALA A 201 18.57 -16.06 5.01
CA ALA A 201 18.19 -16.90 3.88
C ALA A 201 16.77 -16.61 3.37
N HIS A 202 15.79 -16.44 4.28
CA HIS A 202 14.42 -16.08 3.90
C HIS A 202 14.27 -14.67 3.34
N LEU A 203 15.10 -13.74 3.81
CA LEU A 203 15.12 -12.37 3.32
C LEU A 203 15.80 -12.29 1.94
N VAL A 204 16.73 -13.18 1.63
CA VAL A 204 17.52 -13.18 0.38
C VAL A 204 16.85 -13.97 -0.73
N ASP A 205 16.65 -15.28 -0.60
CA ASP A 205 16.23 -16.13 -1.73
C ASP A 205 15.34 -17.32 -1.33
N ARG A 206 15.31 -17.70 -0.04
CA ARG A 206 14.59 -18.88 0.44
C ARG A 206 13.10 -18.61 0.63
N ARG A 207 12.30 -19.09 -0.33
CA ARG A 207 10.84 -19.15 -0.18
C ARG A 207 10.45 -19.99 1.04
N ARG A 208 9.45 -19.51 1.78
CA ARG A 208 8.88 -20.25 2.91
C ARG A 208 8.04 -21.41 2.40
N THR A 209 8.17 -22.55 3.06
CA THR A 209 7.22 -23.66 2.96
C THR A 209 5.89 -23.28 3.62
N PRO A 210 4.79 -24.00 3.34
CA PRO A 210 3.52 -23.75 4.02
C PRO A 210 3.61 -23.82 5.55
N ALA A 211 4.41 -24.76 6.09
CA ALA A 211 4.60 -24.89 7.53
C ALA A 211 5.36 -23.69 8.13
N GLU A 212 6.42 -23.21 7.44
CA GLU A 212 7.16 -22.01 7.84
C GLU A 212 6.28 -20.75 7.75
N GLN A 213 5.38 -20.69 6.75
CA GLN A 213 4.42 -19.60 6.63
C GLN A 213 3.44 -19.60 7.82
N THR A 214 2.83 -20.74 8.14
CA THR A 214 1.95 -20.85 9.31
C THR A 214 2.68 -20.48 10.62
N ALA A 215 3.93 -20.92 10.79
CA ALA A 215 4.73 -20.55 11.96
C ALA A 215 5.00 -19.04 12.02
N ARG A 216 5.24 -18.38 10.86
CA ARG A 216 5.38 -16.92 10.79
C ARG A 216 4.10 -16.20 11.16
N GLU A 217 2.95 -16.62 10.63
CA GLU A 217 1.66 -15.99 10.94
C GLU A 217 1.34 -16.08 12.44
N GLU A 218 1.62 -17.24 13.04
CA GLU A 218 1.50 -17.46 14.48
C GLU A 218 2.45 -16.56 15.29
N ALA A 219 3.71 -16.41 14.85
CA ALA A 219 4.66 -15.50 15.49
C ALA A 219 4.21 -14.03 15.43
N VAL A 220 3.65 -13.59 14.29
CA VAL A 220 3.08 -12.23 14.15
C VAL A 220 1.88 -12.05 15.09
N ARG A 221 1.02 -13.06 15.21
CA ARG A 221 -0.10 -13.04 16.17
C ARG A 221 0.37 -12.91 17.61
N GLN A 222 1.41 -13.66 18.00
CA GLN A 222 2.01 -13.57 19.33
C GLN A 222 2.65 -12.20 19.58
N ALA A 223 3.32 -11.61 18.58
CA ALA A 223 3.88 -10.27 18.67
C ALA A 223 2.79 -9.21 18.90
N GLY A 224 1.64 -9.30 18.21
CA GLY A 224 0.51 -8.38 18.41
C GLY A 224 -0.07 -8.49 19.83
N GLN A 225 -0.19 -9.71 20.35
CA GLN A 225 -0.63 -9.95 21.72
C GLN A 225 0.34 -9.38 22.77
N ALA A 226 1.65 -9.55 22.56
CA ALA A 226 2.66 -8.96 23.44
C ALA A 226 2.65 -7.43 23.37
N PHE A 227 2.47 -6.86 22.17
CA PHE A 227 2.39 -5.42 21.97
C PHE A 227 1.20 -4.80 22.70
N ALA A 228 0.01 -5.38 22.54
CA ALA A 228 -1.21 -4.92 23.22
C ALA A 228 -1.10 -4.97 24.76
N ARG A 229 -0.30 -5.90 25.31
CA ARG A 229 -0.03 -5.97 26.76
C ARG A 229 1.10 -5.06 27.24
N GLY A 230 1.79 -4.36 26.34
CA GLY A 230 2.97 -3.54 26.67
C GLY A 230 4.23 -4.36 27.01
N GLU A 231 4.29 -5.60 26.55
CA GLU A 231 5.40 -6.55 26.78
C GLU A 231 6.33 -6.68 25.57
N SER A 232 6.04 -5.96 24.47
CA SER A 232 6.80 -6.03 23.22
C SER A 232 8.03 -5.12 23.24
N PRO A 233 9.15 -5.53 22.62
CA PRO A 233 10.30 -4.66 22.39
C PRO A 233 10.11 -3.72 21.18
N LEU A 234 9.02 -3.87 20.42
CA LEU A 234 8.73 -3.04 19.23
C LEU A 234 8.46 -1.59 19.63
N MET A 235 8.74 -0.67 18.70
CA MET A 235 8.47 0.74 18.93
C MET A 235 6.96 1.01 19.13
N PRO A 236 6.57 1.89 20.07
CA PRO A 236 5.19 2.32 20.21
C PRO A 236 4.63 2.95 18.93
N LEU A 237 3.31 2.88 18.76
CA LEU A 237 2.62 3.62 17.71
C LEU A 237 2.80 5.12 17.92
N ASN A 238 2.78 5.89 16.83
CA ASN A 238 2.97 7.34 16.84
C ASN A 238 1.75 8.07 16.21
N PRO A 239 0.66 8.25 16.98
CA PRO A 239 -0.54 8.93 16.49
C PRO A 239 -0.30 10.35 16.01
N ASP A 240 0.66 11.07 16.60
CA ASP A 240 0.96 12.45 16.19
C ASP A 240 1.53 12.50 14.77
N LEU A 241 2.46 11.59 14.46
CA LEU A 241 2.99 11.42 13.10
C LEU A 241 1.89 10.96 12.13
N ASP A 242 1.04 10.03 12.56
CA ASP A 242 -0.09 9.55 11.74
C ASP A 242 -1.04 10.70 11.38
N HIS A 243 -1.40 11.53 12.36
CA HIS A 243 -2.26 12.68 12.16
C HIS A 243 -1.59 13.75 11.28
N GLU A 244 -0.27 13.93 11.40
CA GLU A 244 0.48 14.79 10.49
C GLU A 244 0.39 14.30 9.05
N PHE A 245 0.59 13.00 8.81
CA PHE A 245 0.46 12.41 7.47
C PHE A 245 -0.93 12.58 6.90
N LEU A 246 -1.96 12.24 7.66
CA LEU A 246 -3.36 12.37 7.23
C LEU A 246 -3.73 13.83 6.94
N ARG A 247 -3.18 14.79 7.71
CA ARG A 247 -3.34 16.21 7.45
C ARG A 247 -2.69 16.61 6.12
N LEU A 248 -1.43 16.20 5.88
CA LEU A 248 -0.72 16.48 4.61
C LEU A 248 -1.47 15.90 3.41
N PHE A 249 -1.95 14.67 3.52
CA PHE A 249 -2.79 14.06 2.48
C PHE A 249 -4.11 14.81 2.29
N THR A 250 -4.74 15.28 3.36
CA THR A 250 -6.01 16.03 3.28
C THR A 250 -5.85 17.39 2.62
N GLU A 251 -4.75 18.07 2.89
CA GLU A 251 -4.44 19.40 2.33
C GLU A 251 -3.86 19.34 0.92
N GLY A 252 -3.42 18.17 0.46
CA GLY A 252 -2.72 18.02 -0.82
C GLY A 252 -1.29 18.55 -0.81
N ASP A 253 -0.69 18.78 0.38
CA ASP A 253 0.67 19.30 0.52
C ASP A 253 1.70 18.17 0.44
N LEU A 254 1.71 17.47 -0.70
CA LEU A 254 2.51 16.26 -0.90
C LEU A 254 4.02 16.54 -0.98
N THR A 255 4.40 17.79 -1.26
CA THR A 255 5.82 18.17 -1.35
C THR A 255 6.53 18.13 0.00
N ARG A 256 5.78 18.24 1.12
CA ARG A 256 6.34 18.11 2.47
C ARG A 256 6.95 16.73 2.72
N PHE A 257 6.45 15.70 2.04
CA PHE A 257 7.03 14.36 2.17
C PHE A 257 8.45 14.29 1.61
N ASP A 258 8.83 15.17 0.68
CA ASP A 258 10.17 15.17 0.08
C ASP A 258 11.27 15.53 1.09
N ASP A 259 10.90 16.27 2.14
CA ASP A 259 11.80 16.79 3.17
C ASP A 259 12.09 15.76 4.28
N TYR A 260 11.29 14.70 4.41
CA TYR A 260 11.54 13.67 5.43
C TYR A 260 12.77 12.84 5.06
N ASP A 261 13.71 12.77 6.01
CA ASP A 261 14.80 11.81 5.96
C ASP A 261 14.26 10.39 6.20
N VAL A 262 14.80 9.43 5.43
CA VAL A 262 14.35 8.02 5.49
C VAL A 262 14.66 7.42 6.87
N GLY A 263 15.87 7.64 7.39
CA GLY A 263 16.28 7.09 8.68
C GLY A 263 15.48 7.71 9.83
N TRP A 264 15.38 9.04 9.84
CA TRP A 264 14.55 9.76 10.82
C TRP A 264 13.12 9.24 10.83
N LEU A 265 12.54 9.00 9.65
CA LEU A 265 11.17 8.53 9.59
C LEU A 265 10.99 7.16 10.25
N GLY A 266 11.92 6.22 9.99
CA GLY A 266 11.95 4.92 10.69
C GLY A 266 12.12 5.07 12.21
N GLU A 267 12.96 6.00 12.66
CA GLU A 267 13.15 6.31 14.08
C GLU A 267 11.90 6.91 14.76
N GLN A 268 11.01 7.56 14.00
CA GLN A 268 9.77 8.13 14.55
C GLN A 268 8.57 7.19 14.46
N GLY A 269 8.45 6.43 13.37
CA GLY A 269 7.24 5.68 13.04
C GLY A 269 7.37 4.16 13.12
N GLY A 270 8.58 3.63 13.36
CA GLY A 270 8.86 2.19 13.30
C GLY A 270 9.34 1.73 11.92
N SER A 271 9.87 0.52 11.83
CA SER A 271 10.47 -0.01 10.59
C SER A 271 9.51 -0.08 9.40
N SER A 272 8.20 -0.27 9.63
CA SER A 272 7.18 -0.38 8.59
C SER A 272 6.40 0.91 8.31
N VAL A 273 6.72 2.03 8.97
CA VAL A 273 6.12 3.34 8.64
C VAL A 273 6.30 3.70 7.15
N HIS A 274 7.35 3.18 6.54
CA HIS A 274 7.69 3.41 5.14
C HIS A 274 6.63 2.91 4.17
N GLU A 275 5.68 2.09 4.57
CA GLU A 275 4.54 1.73 3.73
C GLU A 275 3.66 2.94 3.37
N VAL A 276 3.77 4.07 4.10
CA VAL A 276 3.17 5.36 3.71
C VAL A 276 3.60 5.80 2.30
N ARG A 277 4.71 5.26 1.76
CA ARG A 277 5.13 5.45 0.36
C ARG A 277 4.02 5.13 -0.63
N SER A 278 3.24 4.07 -0.40
CA SER A 278 2.10 3.71 -1.26
C SER A 278 1.03 4.80 -1.27
N TRP A 279 0.79 5.45 -0.12
CA TRP A 279 -0.17 6.54 0.00
C TRP A 279 0.34 7.80 -0.71
N ILE A 280 1.63 8.11 -0.57
CA ILE A 280 2.28 9.22 -1.29
C ILE A 280 2.13 9.02 -2.80
N ALA A 281 2.41 7.83 -3.32
CA ALA A 281 2.26 7.54 -4.75
C ALA A 281 0.81 7.67 -5.22
N ALA A 282 -0.16 7.12 -4.47
CA ALA A 282 -1.57 7.21 -4.81
C ALA A 282 -2.09 8.66 -4.81
N HIS A 283 -1.80 9.44 -3.77
CA HIS A 283 -2.20 10.85 -3.69
C HIS A 283 -1.52 11.71 -4.75
N ALA A 284 -0.25 11.45 -5.06
CA ALA A 284 0.47 12.16 -6.12
C ALA A 284 -0.11 11.84 -7.50
N ALA A 285 -0.52 10.59 -7.74
CA ALA A 285 -1.24 10.20 -8.95
C ALA A 285 -2.60 10.89 -9.07
N LEU A 286 -3.34 11.03 -7.96
CA LEU A 286 -4.62 11.74 -7.96
C LEU A 286 -4.45 13.24 -8.26
N ALA A 287 -3.41 13.85 -7.69
CA ALA A 287 -3.15 15.29 -7.80
C ALA A 287 -2.82 15.75 -9.24
N THR A 288 -2.47 14.84 -10.15
CA THR A 288 -2.25 15.19 -11.57
C THR A 288 -3.54 15.61 -12.27
N ALA A 289 -4.71 15.19 -11.78
CA ALA A 289 -6.01 15.66 -12.25
C ALA A 289 -6.37 17.08 -11.74
N GLY A 290 -5.54 17.65 -10.86
CA GLY A 290 -5.75 18.93 -10.20
C GLY A 290 -5.90 18.79 -8.68
N PRO A 291 -6.23 19.88 -7.97
CA PRO A 291 -6.54 19.82 -6.54
C PRO A 291 -7.63 18.79 -6.28
N TYR A 292 -7.53 18.02 -5.19
CA TYR A 292 -8.51 17.02 -4.80
C TYR A 292 -9.14 17.35 -3.46
N ARG A 293 -10.27 16.71 -3.16
CA ARG A 293 -10.97 16.80 -1.89
C ARG A 293 -11.00 15.43 -1.24
N THR A 294 -10.48 15.34 -0.02
CA THR A 294 -10.67 14.19 0.86
C THR A 294 -12.13 14.12 1.30
N LEU A 295 -12.77 12.99 1.05
CA LEU A 295 -14.17 12.74 1.42
C LEU A 295 -14.26 12.11 2.81
N SER A 296 -13.36 11.17 3.11
CA SER A 296 -13.25 10.54 4.42
C SER A 296 -11.78 10.39 4.81
N SER A 297 -11.51 10.55 6.10
CA SER A 297 -10.20 10.32 6.73
C SER A 297 -10.44 9.70 8.11
N PHE A 298 -10.10 8.41 8.22
CA PHE A 298 -10.24 7.62 9.43
C PHE A 298 -8.86 7.29 9.99
N HIS A 299 -8.73 7.36 11.31
CA HIS A 299 -7.55 6.91 12.05
C HIS A 299 -7.95 6.27 13.37
N GLN A 300 -7.28 5.17 13.69
CA GLN A 300 -7.43 4.47 14.95
C GLN A 300 -6.12 3.74 15.27
N PRO A 301 -5.41 4.09 16.35
CA PRO A 301 -4.36 3.24 16.88
C PRO A 301 -4.96 1.89 17.31
N VAL A 302 -4.41 0.78 16.81
CA VAL A 302 -4.84 -0.58 17.15
C VAL A 302 -3.63 -1.40 17.60
N PRO A 303 -3.28 -1.37 18.90
CA PRO A 303 -2.13 -2.11 19.44
C PRO A 303 -2.19 -3.61 19.16
N GLU A 304 -3.38 -4.21 19.15
CA GLU A 304 -3.60 -5.63 18.87
C GLU A 304 -3.21 -6.03 17.45
N TRP A 305 -3.14 -5.05 16.54
CA TRP A 305 -2.69 -5.22 15.16
C TRP A 305 -1.31 -4.61 14.92
N ILE A 306 -0.71 -4.00 15.95
CA ILE A 306 0.56 -3.28 15.89
C ILE A 306 0.50 -2.20 14.80
N ILE A 307 -0.57 -1.39 14.74
CA ILE A 307 -0.69 -0.41 13.65
C ILE A 307 -1.49 0.84 14.02
N GLY A 308 -1.01 2.00 13.56
CA GLY A 308 -1.83 3.19 13.35
C GLY A 308 -2.75 2.96 12.16
N PHE A 309 -3.91 2.35 12.38
CA PHE A 309 -4.81 1.94 11.30
C PHE A 309 -5.47 3.17 10.67
N GLY A 310 -5.37 3.30 9.34
CA GLY A 310 -5.87 4.45 8.60
C GLY A 310 -6.64 4.07 7.34
N ILE A 311 -7.61 4.91 6.97
CA ILE A 311 -8.31 4.85 5.68
C ILE A 311 -8.57 6.28 5.19
N THR A 312 -8.31 6.57 3.91
CA THR A 312 -8.72 7.83 3.28
C THR A 312 -9.35 7.59 1.93
N THR A 313 -10.43 8.33 1.63
CA THR A 313 -11.01 8.38 0.28
C THR A 313 -10.97 9.81 -0.26
N ALA A 314 -10.72 9.98 -1.55
CA ALA A 314 -10.66 11.29 -2.18
C ALA A 314 -11.09 11.25 -3.64
N LEU A 315 -11.54 12.40 -4.14
CA LEU A 315 -11.86 12.66 -5.55
C LEU A 315 -11.20 13.96 -6.01
N PRO A 316 -10.85 14.10 -7.30
CA PRO A 316 -10.48 15.40 -7.86
C PRO A 316 -11.57 16.43 -7.55
N SER A 317 -11.18 17.65 -7.21
CA SER A 317 -12.13 18.74 -7.02
C SER A 317 -12.73 19.08 -8.37
N GLU A 318 -14.04 19.34 -8.41
CA GLU A 318 -14.65 19.87 -9.63
C GLU A 318 -13.88 21.13 -10.05
N ARG A 319 -13.46 21.20 -11.32
CA ARG A 319 -12.89 22.44 -11.86
C ARG A 319 -13.97 23.49 -11.73
N GLY A 320 -13.84 24.39 -10.76
CA GLY A 320 -14.79 25.48 -10.57
C GLY A 320 -15.00 26.17 -11.90
N THR A 321 -16.24 26.15 -12.39
CA THR A 321 -16.70 27.05 -13.43
C THR A 321 -16.56 28.46 -12.88
N THR A 322 -15.43 29.09 -13.21
CA THR A 322 -15.25 30.54 -13.07
C THR A 322 -15.78 31.23 -14.30
#